data_AF-S4RKH1-F1
#
_entry.id   AF-S4RKH1-F1
#
_cell.length_a   1.000
_cell.length_b   1.000
_cell.length_c   1.000
_cell.angle_alpha   90.00
_cell.angle_beta   90.00
_cell.angle_gamma   90.00
#
_symmetry.space_group_name_H-M   'P 1'
#
loop_
_entity.id
_entity.type
_entity.pdbx_description
1 polymer ?
#
loop_
_entity_poly.entity_id
_entity_poly.type
_entity_poly.pdbx_seq_one_letter_code
_entity_poly.pdbx_strand_id
1 'polypeptide(L)'
;MDLQVSDISTQGMLVSWPSIAGATSYQLALRTADGLSYGDYIIAAAATSSQQKRLAKLRPDTTYLLSMRAVFPEGPGSETEAEATTAELSGLLVTQETPSSFRVSWPHQKPSARRLRLSYRPAAGGKATELALPPGASSALVRKLRHSTAYSVELTPVTAAGDGPTLMATATTLEAAKFKPPKNLRVLEEGPEGLRMGWKAGPGKVSGYRVHYAPQGDEDAYGEVTLGPDDTSVLLRDLRPGTAYSVNVHAEMQGGGESAALEALVTTSEYEAVTAQTPTGRFECSSQAQVDLVIVLDGSWSIGRINFRLVRVFLEQLVQAFDVRADKIRVALSQYSGDTRTEWDLNTHTTKAALLEAVRSLPYKGGNTNTG
;
A
#
# COMPACT_ATOMS: atom_id res chain seq x y z
N MET A 1 24.69 31.77 -8.75
CA MET A 1 24.55 30.89 -9.94
C MET A 1 23.29 31.35 -10.65
N ASP A 2 23.22 31.31 -11.98
CA ASP A 2 22.00 31.69 -12.71
C ASP A 2 21.41 30.46 -13.39
N LEU A 3 20.21 30.06 -12.96
CA LEU A 3 19.55 28.84 -13.38
C LEU A 3 18.47 29.17 -14.42
N GLN A 4 18.67 28.66 -15.63
CA GLN A 4 17.78 28.95 -16.76
C GLN A 4 17.04 27.69 -17.18
N VAL A 5 15.73 27.81 -17.40
CA VAL A 5 14.86 26.72 -17.89
C VAL A 5 14.35 27.07 -19.29
N SER A 6 14.48 26.14 -20.22
CA SER A 6 14.11 26.30 -21.63
C SER A 6 13.59 24.99 -22.22
N ASP A 7 13.21 24.98 -23.50
CA ASP A 7 12.75 23.79 -24.23
C ASP A 7 11.69 22.98 -23.45
N ILE A 8 10.71 23.72 -22.92
CA ILE A 8 9.63 23.16 -22.09
C ILE A 8 8.64 22.45 -23.00
N SER A 9 8.38 21.20 -22.66
CA SER A 9 7.43 20.31 -23.31
C SER A 9 6.38 19.84 -22.30
N THR A 10 5.45 19.00 -22.74
CA THR A 10 4.42 18.40 -21.88
C THR A 10 5.00 17.42 -20.85
N GLN A 11 6.19 16.86 -21.07
CA GLN A 11 6.79 15.84 -20.19
C GLN A 11 8.27 16.09 -19.86
N GLY A 12 8.77 17.29 -20.08
CA GLY A 12 10.19 17.57 -19.91
C GLY A 12 10.55 19.02 -20.15
N MET A 13 11.74 19.37 -19.70
CA MET A 13 12.33 20.71 -19.84
C MET A 13 13.85 20.58 -19.86
N LEU A 14 14.53 21.57 -20.44
CA LEU A 14 15.98 21.68 -20.42
C LEU A 14 16.40 22.72 -19.39
N VAL A 15 17.22 22.28 -18.43
CA VAL A 15 17.77 23.11 -17.38
C VAL A 15 19.22 23.41 -17.72
N SER A 16 19.64 24.66 -17.69
CA SER A 16 21.00 25.09 -18.04
C SER A 16 21.55 26.11 -17.05
N TRP A 17 22.87 26.04 -16.81
CA TRP A 17 23.56 26.91 -15.88
C TRP A 17 25.04 27.12 -16.26
N PRO A 18 25.66 28.23 -15.82
CA PRO A 18 27.09 28.44 -15.99
C PRO A 18 27.88 27.54 -15.04
N SER A 19 29.01 27.01 -15.52
CA SER A 19 29.93 26.24 -14.66
C SER A 19 30.61 27.14 -13.64
N ILE A 20 30.72 26.66 -12.40
CA ILE A 20 31.44 27.33 -11.32
C ILE A 20 32.80 26.66 -11.15
N ALA A 21 33.87 27.46 -11.17
CA ALA A 21 35.24 26.98 -10.98
C ALA A 21 35.39 26.33 -9.58
N GLY A 22 36.08 25.19 -9.52
CA GLY A 22 36.28 24.43 -8.27
C GLY A 22 35.11 23.51 -7.88
N ALA A 23 33.94 23.62 -8.52
CA ALA A 23 32.84 22.72 -8.25
C ALA A 23 33.16 21.29 -8.72
N THR A 24 32.89 20.29 -7.90
CA THR A 24 33.04 18.87 -8.22
C THR A 24 31.75 18.29 -8.81
N SER A 25 30.60 18.78 -8.37
CA SER A 25 29.28 18.40 -8.87
C SER A 25 28.23 19.47 -8.61
N TYR A 26 27.04 19.27 -9.15
CA TYR A 26 25.85 20.07 -8.92
C TYR A 26 24.74 19.15 -8.43
N GLN A 27 24.06 19.56 -7.37
CA GLN A 27 22.87 18.89 -6.86
C GLN A 27 21.65 19.68 -7.32
N LEU A 28 20.79 19.05 -8.10
CA LEU A 28 19.54 19.60 -8.60
C LEU A 28 18.38 18.81 -7.99
N ALA A 29 17.57 19.48 -7.17
CA ALA A 29 16.32 18.97 -6.63
C ALA A 29 15.14 19.55 -7.40
N LEU A 30 14.15 18.72 -7.67
CA LEU A 30 12.93 19.07 -8.39
C LEU A 30 11.74 18.76 -7.51
N ARG A 31 10.90 19.76 -7.22
CA ARG A 31 9.68 19.61 -6.42
C ARG A 31 8.49 20.15 -7.17
N THR A 32 7.33 19.55 -6.99
CA THR A 32 6.06 20.12 -7.47
C THR A 32 5.55 21.18 -6.49
N ALA A 33 4.68 22.09 -6.95
CA ALA A 33 4.15 23.18 -6.14
C ALA A 33 3.38 22.72 -4.86
N ASP A 34 2.90 21.48 -4.85
CA ASP A 34 2.30 20.81 -3.68
C ASP A 34 3.34 20.29 -2.66
N GLY A 35 4.64 20.51 -2.91
CA GLY A 35 5.74 20.17 -2.02
C GLY A 35 6.29 18.74 -2.18
N LEU A 36 5.73 17.92 -3.07
CA LEU A 36 6.24 16.58 -3.32
C LEU A 36 7.58 16.63 -4.06
N SER A 37 8.59 15.91 -3.54
CA SER A 37 9.86 15.72 -4.26
C SER A 37 9.63 14.82 -5.47
N TYR A 38 10.02 15.30 -6.65
CA TYR A 38 9.85 14.62 -7.92
C TYR A 38 11.16 13.99 -8.43
N GLY A 39 12.30 14.57 -8.07
CA GLY A 39 13.60 14.00 -8.44
C GLY A 39 14.78 14.76 -7.85
N ASP A 40 15.80 14.00 -7.46
CA ASP A 40 17.09 14.52 -7.01
C ASP A 40 18.18 14.02 -7.95
N TYR A 41 18.98 14.95 -8.49
CA TYR A 41 20.02 14.67 -9.47
C TYR A 41 21.36 15.17 -8.99
N ILE A 42 22.38 14.31 -9.11
CA ILE A 42 23.78 14.70 -8.93
C ILE A 42 24.42 14.72 -10.31
N ILE A 43 24.90 15.89 -10.72
CA ILE A 43 25.51 16.14 -12.03
C ILE A 43 27.00 16.42 -11.81
N ALA A 44 27.88 15.58 -12.33
CA ALA A 44 29.32 15.81 -12.24
C ALA A 44 29.70 17.08 -13.00
N ALA A 45 30.58 17.90 -12.43
CA ALA A 45 31.01 19.11 -13.09
C ALA A 45 31.90 18.79 -14.30
N ALA A 46 31.55 19.35 -15.46
CA ALA A 46 32.34 19.25 -16.67
C ALA A 46 33.24 20.48 -16.87
N ALA A 47 34.37 20.30 -17.57
CA ALA A 47 35.30 21.36 -17.94
C ALA A 47 34.78 22.20 -19.13
N THR A 48 33.56 22.71 -19.00
CA THR A 48 32.87 23.56 -20.00
C THR A 48 32.45 24.87 -19.34
N SER A 49 32.17 25.92 -20.13
CA SER A 49 31.68 27.20 -19.62
C SER A 49 30.21 27.15 -19.14
N SER A 50 29.43 26.20 -19.67
CA SER A 50 28.03 25.98 -19.29
C SER A 50 27.70 24.49 -19.26
N GLN A 51 26.69 24.15 -18.48
CA GLN A 51 26.19 22.78 -18.32
C GLN A 51 24.68 22.78 -18.45
N GLN A 52 24.15 21.62 -18.84
CA GLN A 52 22.72 21.43 -19.04
C GLN A 52 22.27 20.02 -18.65
N LYS A 53 21.04 19.93 -18.16
CA LYS A 53 20.36 18.68 -17.82
C LYS A 53 18.99 18.68 -18.46
N ARG A 54 18.73 17.68 -19.31
CA ARG A 54 17.37 17.41 -19.79
C ARG A 54 16.61 16.64 -18.73
N LEU A 55 15.52 17.21 -18.27
CA LEU A 55 14.53 16.59 -17.40
C LEU A 55 13.44 15.99 -18.28
N ALA A 56 13.04 14.75 -17.98
CA ALA A 56 12.07 14.00 -18.76
C ALA A 56 11.14 13.23 -17.82
N LYS A 57 10.04 12.69 -18.37
CA LYS A 57 8.99 12.00 -17.62
C LYS A 57 8.35 12.89 -16.54
N LEU A 58 8.26 14.19 -16.79
CA LEU A 58 7.53 15.13 -15.93
C LEU A 58 6.02 15.00 -16.16
N ARG A 59 5.23 15.43 -15.17
CA ARG A 59 3.78 15.54 -15.29
C ARG A 59 3.43 16.76 -16.15
N PRO A 60 2.48 16.65 -17.09
CA PRO A 60 1.96 17.79 -17.83
C PRO A 60 1.22 18.78 -16.92
N ASP A 61 1.11 20.03 -17.36
CA ASP A 61 0.39 21.11 -16.64
C ASP A 61 0.74 21.16 -15.15
N THR A 62 2.03 21.03 -14.84
CA THR A 62 2.51 20.95 -13.46
C THR A 62 3.63 21.95 -13.29
N THR A 63 3.45 22.83 -12.30
CA THR A 63 4.47 23.79 -11.89
C THR A 63 5.52 23.10 -11.02
N TYR A 64 6.77 23.25 -11.43
CA TYR A 64 7.94 22.69 -10.76
C TYR A 64 8.83 23.79 -10.21
N LEU A 65 9.24 23.64 -8.97
CA LEU A 65 10.30 24.41 -8.33
C LEU A 65 11.61 23.60 -8.43
N LEU A 66 12.57 24.16 -9.15
CA LEU A 66 13.91 23.62 -9.34
C LEU A 66 14.82 24.31 -8.35
N SER A 67 15.53 23.52 -7.55
CA SER A 67 16.55 24.03 -6.64
C SER A 67 17.90 23.42 -6.98
N MET A 68 18.93 24.24 -7.15
CA MET A 68 20.26 23.79 -7.48
C MET A 68 21.34 24.41 -6.63
N ARG A 69 22.33 23.60 -6.25
CA ARG A 69 23.55 24.06 -5.59
C ARG A 69 24.79 23.38 -6.16
N ALA A 70 25.88 24.13 -6.24
CA ALA A 70 27.20 23.58 -6.55
C ALA A 70 27.79 22.90 -5.31
N VAL A 71 28.54 21.83 -5.50
CA VAL A 71 29.22 21.09 -4.44
C VAL A 71 30.72 21.22 -4.65
N PHE A 72 31.41 21.61 -3.59
CA PHE A 72 32.86 21.79 -3.56
C PHE A 72 33.47 20.81 -2.53
N PRO A 73 34.79 20.56 -2.57
CA PRO A 73 35.47 19.76 -1.55
C PRO A 73 35.26 20.29 -0.12
N GLU A 74 35.19 21.61 0.03
CA GLU A 74 34.96 22.32 1.30
C GLU A 74 33.49 22.33 1.76
N GLY A 75 32.55 21.92 0.90
CA GLY A 75 31.12 21.86 1.23
C GLY A 75 30.21 22.34 0.10
N PRO A 76 28.87 22.27 0.31
CA PRO A 76 27.91 22.79 -0.65
C PRO A 76 27.93 24.32 -0.66
N GLY A 77 27.87 24.90 -1.86
CA GLY A 77 27.71 26.34 -2.06
C GLY A 77 26.25 26.79 -1.91
N SER A 78 26.01 28.07 -2.21
CA SER A 78 24.68 28.66 -2.17
C SER A 78 23.71 27.97 -3.13
N GLU A 79 22.47 27.87 -2.68
CA GLU A 79 21.35 27.33 -3.44
C GLU A 79 20.74 28.40 -4.35
N THR A 80 20.23 27.99 -5.50
CA THR A 80 19.61 28.85 -6.52
C THR A 80 18.36 28.17 -7.04
N GLU A 81 17.27 28.90 -7.07
CA GLU A 81 15.97 28.37 -7.46
C GLU A 81 15.52 28.92 -8.83
N ALA A 82 14.74 28.11 -9.54
CA ALA A 82 14.01 28.52 -10.73
C ALA A 82 12.65 27.82 -10.74
N GLU A 83 11.67 28.44 -11.38
CA GLU A 83 10.33 27.87 -11.49
C GLU A 83 9.97 27.69 -12.96
N ALA A 84 9.35 26.56 -13.29
CA ALA A 84 8.86 26.29 -14.64
C ALA A 84 7.62 25.41 -14.61
N THR A 85 6.66 25.72 -15.48
CA THR A 85 5.43 24.94 -15.63
C THR A 85 5.48 24.16 -16.94
N THR A 86 5.29 22.84 -16.87
CA THR A 86 5.21 21.99 -18.07
C THR A 86 3.96 22.31 -18.89
N ALA A 87 4.03 22.12 -20.20
CA ALA A 87 2.91 22.43 -21.07
C ALA A 87 1.70 21.53 -20.80
N GLU A 88 0.50 22.05 -21.04
CA GLU A 88 -0.75 21.27 -20.99
C GLU A 88 -0.76 20.15 -22.04
N LEU A 89 -1.52 19.10 -21.77
CA LEU A 89 -1.78 18.06 -22.78
C LEU A 89 -2.61 18.64 -23.92
N SER A 90 -2.25 18.30 -25.16
CA SER A 90 -3.04 18.61 -26.35
C SER A 90 -3.86 17.43 -26.87
N GLY A 91 -3.64 16.23 -26.33
CA GLY A 91 -4.29 14.99 -26.72
C GLY A 91 -4.14 13.89 -25.68
N LEU A 92 -4.41 12.64 -26.06
CA LEU A 92 -4.22 11.49 -25.19
C LEU A 92 -2.73 11.21 -24.99
N LEU A 93 -2.32 11.06 -23.75
CA LEU A 93 -0.98 10.67 -23.35
C LEU A 93 -1.02 9.28 -22.71
N VAL A 94 -0.25 8.34 -23.27
CA VAL A 94 -0.07 6.99 -22.72
C VAL A 94 1.24 6.96 -21.92
N THR A 95 1.18 6.43 -20.72
CA THR A 95 2.33 6.29 -19.81
C THR A 95 2.19 5.00 -18.99
N GLN A 96 3.25 4.65 -18.23
CA GLN A 96 3.24 3.50 -17.33
C GLN A 96 2.84 2.21 -18.07
N GLU A 97 3.34 1.99 -19.30
CA GLU A 97 3.04 0.77 -20.02
C GLU A 97 3.64 -0.44 -19.31
N THR A 98 2.83 -1.46 -19.11
CA THR A 98 3.24 -2.77 -18.60
C THR A 98 2.87 -3.83 -19.63
N PRO A 99 3.20 -5.12 -19.39
CA PRO A 99 2.71 -6.20 -20.24
C PRO A 99 1.17 -6.35 -20.23
N SER A 100 0.44 -5.80 -19.25
CA SER A 100 -1.01 -6.02 -19.12
C SER A 100 -1.83 -4.77 -18.79
N SER A 101 -1.20 -3.59 -18.73
CA SER A 101 -1.84 -2.32 -18.40
C SER A 101 -1.10 -1.13 -18.98
N PHE A 102 -1.77 0.01 -19.04
CA PHE A 102 -1.15 1.32 -19.24
C PHE A 102 -2.05 2.40 -18.64
N ARG A 103 -1.46 3.55 -18.29
CA ARG A 103 -2.20 4.73 -17.86
C ARG A 103 -2.40 5.68 -19.03
N VAL A 104 -3.65 6.11 -19.22
CA VAL A 104 -4.02 7.12 -20.22
C VAL A 104 -4.38 8.40 -19.46
N SER A 105 -3.81 9.53 -19.88
CA SER A 105 -4.12 10.85 -19.36
C SER A 105 -4.53 11.78 -20.50
N TRP A 106 -5.34 12.78 -20.22
CA TRP A 106 -5.89 13.68 -21.25
C TRP A 106 -6.05 15.11 -20.74
N PRO A 107 -6.21 16.09 -21.64
CA PRO A 107 -6.39 17.49 -21.26
C PRO A 107 -7.67 17.66 -20.46
N HIS A 108 -7.71 18.63 -19.55
CA HIS A 108 -8.93 18.93 -18.81
C HIS A 108 -10.09 19.19 -19.79
N GLN A 109 -11.16 18.41 -19.66
CA GLN A 109 -12.30 18.49 -20.57
C GLN A 109 -13.25 19.61 -20.12
N LYS A 110 -13.81 20.34 -21.09
CA LYS A 110 -14.76 21.42 -20.79
C LYS A 110 -15.96 20.90 -19.96
N PRO A 111 -16.54 21.71 -19.06
CA PRO A 111 -17.61 21.29 -18.15
C PRO A 111 -18.92 20.85 -18.82
N SER A 112 -19.03 20.98 -20.14
CA SER A 112 -20.17 20.55 -20.95
C SER A 112 -20.33 19.03 -21.10
N ALA A 113 -19.33 18.22 -20.71
CA ALA A 113 -19.42 16.77 -20.73
C ALA A 113 -20.19 16.24 -19.50
N ARG A 114 -21.15 15.32 -19.70
CA ARG A 114 -21.84 14.61 -18.61
C ARG A 114 -21.02 13.43 -18.09
N ARG A 115 -20.30 12.75 -18.98
CA ARG A 115 -19.35 11.68 -18.68
C ARG A 115 -18.31 11.60 -19.78
N LEU A 116 -17.18 10.97 -19.49
CA LEU A 116 -16.17 10.61 -20.49
C LEU A 116 -16.30 9.12 -20.80
N ARG A 117 -16.21 8.76 -22.07
CA ARG A 117 -16.21 7.38 -22.52
C ARG A 117 -14.84 7.05 -23.09
N LEU A 118 -14.08 6.23 -22.38
CA LEU A 118 -12.80 5.71 -22.85
C LEU A 118 -13.03 4.34 -23.46
N SER A 119 -12.84 4.22 -24.77
CA SER A 119 -12.91 2.97 -25.52
C SER A 119 -11.50 2.50 -25.87
N TYR A 120 -11.22 1.21 -25.72
CA TYR A 120 -9.94 0.64 -26.14
C TYR A 120 -10.13 -0.73 -26.78
N ARG A 121 -9.32 -1.00 -27.82
CA ARG A 121 -9.33 -2.27 -28.56
C ARG A 121 -7.97 -2.61 -29.15
N PRO A 122 -7.64 -3.89 -29.36
CA PRO A 122 -6.44 -4.26 -30.11
C PRO A 122 -6.45 -3.62 -31.50
N ALA A 123 -5.35 -3.00 -31.91
CA ALA A 123 -5.20 -2.32 -33.19
C ALA A 123 -5.35 -3.30 -34.39
N ALA A 124 -5.01 -4.57 -34.18
CA ALA A 124 -5.21 -5.64 -35.16
C ALA A 124 -6.69 -6.04 -35.36
N GLY A 125 -7.61 -5.46 -34.58
CA GLY A 125 -9.04 -5.78 -34.61
C GLY A 125 -9.49 -6.58 -33.38
N GLY A 126 -10.77 -6.43 -33.03
CA GLY A 126 -11.37 -7.07 -31.87
C GLY A 126 -12.52 -6.24 -31.28
N LYS A 127 -13.20 -6.82 -30.29
CA LYS A 127 -14.27 -6.11 -29.55
C LYS A 127 -13.67 -4.97 -28.74
N ALA A 128 -14.25 -3.78 -28.88
CA ALA A 128 -13.90 -2.64 -28.04
C ALA A 128 -14.45 -2.83 -26.62
N THR A 129 -13.63 -2.48 -25.64
CA THR A 129 -14.05 -2.38 -24.25
C THR A 129 -14.23 -0.91 -23.92
N GLU A 130 -15.36 -0.56 -23.30
CA GLU A 130 -15.67 0.82 -22.92
C GLU A 130 -15.60 0.97 -21.40
N LEU A 131 -15.01 2.08 -20.96
CA LEU A 131 -14.97 2.52 -19.58
C LEU A 131 -15.70 3.86 -19.47
N ALA A 132 -16.72 3.91 -18.62
CA ALA A 132 -17.42 5.13 -18.27
C ALA A 132 -16.68 5.83 -17.14
N LEU A 133 -16.30 7.09 -17.36
CA LEU A 133 -15.51 7.90 -16.46
C LEU A 133 -16.26 9.18 -16.09
N PRO A 134 -16.04 9.71 -14.87
CA PRO A 134 -16.66 10.97 -14.48
C PRO A 134 -16.10 12.14 -15.32
N PRO A 135 -16.88 13.22 -15.53
CA PRO A 135 -16.48 14.33 -16.39
C PRO A 135 -15.25 15.10 -15.89
N GLY A 136 -14.97 15.05 -14.58
CA GLY A 136 -13.77 15.65 -13.98
C GLY A 136 -12.53 14.77 -13.99
N ALA A 137 -12.60 13.53 -14.50
CA ALA A 137 -11.41 12.68 -14.59
C ALA A 137 -10.43 13.25 -15.64
N SER A 138 -9.13 13.23 -15.32
CA SER A 138 -8.03 13.59 -16.21
C SER A 138 -7.12 12.42 -16.57
N SER A 139 -7.32 11.25 -15.94
CA SER A 139 -6.61 10.02 -16.26
C SER A 139 -7.42 8.77 -15.91
N ALA A 140 -7.06 7.64 -16.52
CA ALA A 140 -7.57 6.31 -16.20
C ALA A 140 -6.48 5.24 -16.38
N LEU A 141 -6.56 4.19 -15.56
CA LEU A 141 -5.69 3.01 -15.67
C LEU A 141 -6.44 1.88 -16.38
N VAL A 142 -5.95 1.53 -17.57
CA VAL A 142 -6.48 0.43 -18.38
C VAL A 142 -5.74 -0.85 -18.00
N ARG A 143 -6.48 -1.92 -17.69
CA ARG A 143 -5.95 -3.19 -17.17
C ARG A 143 -6.43 -4.40 -17.98
N LYS A 144 -5.92 -5.59 -17.63
CA LYS A 144 -6.28 -6.89 -18.21
C LYS A 144 -6.04 -6.95 -19.73
N LEU A 145 -4.95 -6.33 -20.18
CA LEU A 145 -4.55 -6.27 -21.57
C LEU A 145 -3.64 -7.44 -21.94
N ARG A 146 -3.67 -7.81 -23.22
CA ARG A 146 -2.68 -8.71 -23.84
C ARG A 146 -1.33 -8.00 -23.97
N HIS A 147 -0.24 -8.70 -23.65
CA HIS A 147 1.14 -8.23 -23.82
C HIS A 147 1.55 -8.15 -25.28
N SER A 148 2.64 -7.43 -25.59
CA SER A 148 3.12 -7.21 -26.96
C SER A 148 2.02 -6.82 -27.96
N THR A 149 1.01 -6.09 -27.51
CA THR A 149 -0.18 -5.80 -28.32
C THR A 149 -0.37 -4.29 -28.40
N ALA A 150 -0.44 -3.78 -29.62
CA ALA A 150 -0.85 -2.40 -29.86
C ALA A 150 -2.37 -2.28 -29.67
N TYR A 151 -2.80 -1.26 -28.94
CA TYR A 151 -4.18 -0.88 -28.67
C TYR A 151 -4.45 0.49 -29.28
N SER A 152 -5.60 0.61 -29.93
CA SER A 152 -6.20 1.90 -30.27
C SER A 152 -7.08 2.32 -29.08
N VAL A 153 -6.82 3.53 -28.58
CA VAL A 153 -7.51 4.12 -27.44
C VAL A 153 -8.22 5.39 -27.92
N GLU A 154 -9.50 5.49 -27.60
CA GLU A 154 -10.41 6.55 -28.02
C GLU A 154 -11.10 7.14 -26.79
N LEU A 155 -10.98 8.44 -26.56
CA LEU A 155 -11.70 9.14 -25.50
C LEU A 155 -12.74 10.05 -26.12
N THR A 156 -14.00 9.80 -25.81
CA THR A 156 -15.13 10.58 -26.33
C THR A 156 -15.89 11.24 -25.18
N PRO A 157 -15.97 12.58 -25.11
CA PRO A 157 -16.81 13.26 -24.14
C PRO A 157 -18.29 13.11 -24.55
N VAL A 158 -19.13 12.61 -23.64
CA VAL A 158 -20.57 12.46 -23.89
C VAL A 158 -21.30 13.65 -23.28
N THR A 159 -21.91 14.48 -24.13
CA THR A 159 -22.61 15.71 -23.75
C THR A 159 -24.13 15.52 -23.81
N ALA A 160 -24.90 16.54 -23.42
CA ALA A 160 -26.36 16.53 -23.61
C ALA A 160 -26.78 16.53 -25.09
N ALA A 161 -25.94 17.06 -25.98
CA ALA A 161 -26.19 17.13 -27.43
C ALA A 161 -25.72 15.88 -28.19
N GLY A 162 -25.09 14.91 -27.50
CA GLY A 162 -24.51 13.71 -28.09
C GLY A 162 -23.00 13.57 -27.81
N ASP A 163 -22.37 12.68 -28.57
CA ASP A 163 -20.92 12.44 -28.49
C ASP A 163 -20.15 13.64 -29.07
N GLY A 164 -19.18 14.14 -28.31
CA GLY A 164 -18.31 15.25 -28.69
C GLY A 164 -17.05 14.79 -29.45
N PRO A 165 -16.05 15.68 -29.62
CA PRO A 165 -14.84 15.34 -30.37
C PRO A 165 -14.04 14.24 -29.68
N THR A 166 -13.72 13.18 -30.43
CA THR A 166 -12.94 12.03 -29.93
C THR A 166 -11.45 12.31 -30.03
N LEU A 167 -10.73 12.10 -28.91
CA LEU A 167 -9.28 12.06 -28.89
C LEU A 167 -8.81 10.63 -29.09
N MET A 168 -7.73 10.44 -29.86
CA MET A 168 -7.18 9.10 -30.14
C MET A 168 -5.71 9.01 -29.75
N ALA A 169 -5.30 7.82 -29.31
CA ALA A 169 -3.90 7.45 -29.13
C ALA A 169 -3.69 5.96 -29.44
N THR A 170 -2.44 5.63 -29.73
CA THR A 170 -1.99 4.24 -29.81
C THR A 170 -1.14 3.94 -28.58
N ALA A 171 -1.46 2.85 -27.89
CA ALA A 171 -0.71 2.35 -26.75
C ALA A 171 -0.16 0.97 -27.09
N THR A 172 1.10 0.68 -26.79
CA THR A 172 1.64 -0.67 -26.99
C THR A 172 2.02 -1.26 -25.64
N THR A 173 1.37 -2.36 -25.26
CA THR A 173 1.78 -3.10 -24.06
C THR A 173 3.15 -3.72 -24.26
N LEU A 174 3.93 -3.75 -23.19
CA LEU A 174 5.30 -4.24 -23.25
C LEU A 174 5.34 -5.76 -23.52
N GLU A 175 6.48 -6.24 -24.02
CA GLU A 175 6.69 -7.68 -24.20
C GLU A 175 6.77 -8.40 -22.85
N ALA A 176 6.00 -9.47 -22.66
CA ALA A 176 6.10 -10.29 -21.44
C ALA A 176 7.49 -10.96 -21.28
N ALA A 177 8.22 -11.18 -22.38
CA ALA A 177 9.46 -11.97 -22.39
C ALA A 177 10.68 -11.29 -21.73
N LYS A 178 10.73 -9.95 -21.66
CA LYS A 178 11.83 -9.20 -21.00
C LYS A 178 11.64 -9.05 -19.49
N PHE A 179 10.45 -9.35 -18.96
CA PHE A 179 10.09 -9.14 -17.55
C PHE A 179 9.67 -10.48 -16.96
N LYS A 180 10.65 -11.27 -16.53
CA LYS A 180 10.32 -12.55 -15.91
C LYS A 180 9.85 -12.27 -14.48
N PRO A 181 8.65 -12.76 -14.10
CA PRO A 181 8.23 -12.68 -12.72
C PRO A 181 9.26 -13.37 -11.82
N PRO A 182 9.25 -13.09 -10.50
CA PRO A 182 9.93 -13.96 -9.57
C PRO A 182 9.50 -15.41 -9.81
N LYS A 183 10.29 -16.36 -9.31
CA LYS A 183 10.05 -17.79 -9.52
C LYS A 183 9.98 -18.52 -8.20
N ASN A 184 9.31 -19.67 -8.19
CA ASN A 184 9.28 -20.59 -7.06
C ASN A 184 8.78 -19.94 -5.76
N LEU A 185 7.60 -19.29 -5.82
CA LEU A 185 6.91 -18.83 -4.62
C LEU A 185 6.59 -20.05 -3.75
N ARG A 186 6.96 -19.97 -2.48
CA ARG A 186 6.78 -21.05 -1.52
C ARG A 186 6.58 -20.49 -0.12
N VAL A 187 5.89 -21.27 0.71
CA VAL A 187 5.85 -21.06 2.16
C VAL A 187 7.18 -21.53 2.74
N LEU A 188 7.84 -20.65 3.50
CA LEU A 188 9.06 -20.93 4.26
C LEU A 188 8.72 -21.27 5.71
N GLU A 189 7.79 -20.52 6.31
CA GLU A 189 7.28 -20.74 7.65
C GLU A 189 5.77 -20.61 7.61
N GLU A 190 5.08 -21.58 8.21
CA GLU A 190 3.63 -21.63 8.29
C GLU A 190 3.20 -21.40 9.73
N GLY A 191 2.26 -20.48 9.93
CA GLY A 191 1.68 -20.18 11.22
C GLY A 191 0.19 -19.87 11.10
N PRO A 192 -0.53 -19.87 12.24
CA PRO A 192 -1.97 -19.68 12.22
C PRO A 192 -2.35 -18.24 11.84
N GLU A 193 -1.47 -17.28 12.10
CA GLU A 193 -1.75 -15.86 11.86
C GLU A 193 -0.70 -15.17 11.01
N GLY A 194 0.25 -15.94 10.50
CA GLY A 194 1.30 -15.40 9.65
C GLY A 194 1.92 -16.47 8.79
N LEU A 195 2.29 -16.05 7.59
CA LEU A 195 2.96 -16.88 6.60
C LEU A 195 4.24 -16.17 6.18
N ARG A 196 5.37 -16.85 6.30
CA ARG A 196 6.61 -16.38 5.68
C ARG A 196 6.69 -16.94 4.28
N MET A 197 6.53 -16.08 3.29
CA MET A 197 6.62 -16.43 1.88
C MET A 197 8.03 -16.16 1.37
N GLY A 198 8.51 -16.97 0.43
CA GLY A 198 9.81 -16.80 -0.22
C GLY A 198 9.75 -17.12 -1.70
N TRP A 199 10.57 -16.43 -2.49
CA TRP A 199 10.70 -16.63 -3.93
C TRP A 199 12.16 -16.54 -4.36
N LYS A 200 12.41 -16.83 -5.63
CA LYS A 200 13.69 -16.61 -6.31
C LYS A 200 13.54 -15.41 -7.24
N ALA A 201 14.47 -14.46 -7.16
CA ALA A 201 14.51 -13.33 -8.08
C ALA A 201 14.54 -13.80 -9.54
N GLY A 202 13.74 -13.16 -10.39
CA GLY A 202 13.80 -13.34 -11.84
C GLY A 202 15.07 -12.70 -12.42
N PRO A 203 15.56 -13.14 -13.59
CA PRO A 203 16.67 -12.47 -14.27
C PRO A 203 16.27 -11.05 -14.70
N GLY A 204 17.01 -10.04 -14.25
CA GLY A 204 16.78 -8.62 -14.55
C GLY A 204 17.08 -7.73 -13.33
N LYS A 205 17.25 -6.41 -13.54
CA LYS A 205 17.32 -5.43 -12.43
C LYS A 205 15.91 -4.94 -12.11
N VAL A 206 15.43 -5.25 -10.91
CA VAL A 206 14.15 -4.76 -10.36
C VAL A 206 14.42 -3.59 -9.42
N SER A 207 13.43 -2.72 -9.20
CA SER A 207 13.49 -1.66 -8.18
C SER A 207 12.87 -2.08 -6.85
N GLY A 208 12.12 -3.18 -6.83
CA GLY A 208 11.42 -3.69 -5.64
C GLY A 208 10.48 -4.84 -5.99
N TYR A 209 9.70 -5.26 -5.00
CA TYR A 209 8.61 -6.22 -5.18
C TYR A 209 7.32 -5.69 -4.53
N ARG A 210 6.17 -6.05 -5.09
CA ARG A 210 4.85 -5.77 -4.52
C ARG A 210 4.11 -7.06 -4.31
N VAL A 211 3.64 -7.30 -3.09
CA VAL A 211 2.93 -8.51 -2.70
C VAL A 211 1.50 -8.14 -2.37
N HIS A 212 0.55 -8.73 -3.10
CA HIS A 212 -0.86 -8.66 -2.77
C HIS A 212 -1.30 -9.99 -2.18
N TYR A 213 -2.12 -9.97 -1.14
CA TYR A 213 -2.69 -11.18 -0.57
C TYR A 213 -4.14 -10.96 -0.17
N ALA A 214 -5.01 -11.93 -0.46
CA ALA A 214 -6.42 -11.86 -0.14
C ALA A 214 -6.94 -13.24 0.27
N PRO A 215 -7.88 -13.32 1.22
CA PRO A 215 -8.54 -14.57 1.53
C PRO A 215 -9.32 -15.10 0.32
N GLN A 216 -9.26 -16.41 0.08
CA GLN A 216 -9.89 -17.04 -1.06
C GLN A 216 -11.41 -16.83 -1.01
N GLY A 217 -11.97 -16.21 -2.06
CA GLY A 217 -13.41 -15.90 -2.16
C GLY A 217 -13.79 -14.48 -1.72
N ASP A 218 -12.83 -13.69 -1.22
CA ASP A 218 -13.01 -12.29 -0.84
C ASP A 218 -11.80 -11.47 -1.34
N GLU A 219 -11.72 -11.32 -2.67
CA GLU A 219 -10.62 -10.64 -3.36
C GLU A 219 -10.58 -9.12 -3.10
N ASP A 220 -11.69 -8.54 -2.61
CA ASP A 220 -11.78 -7.12 -2.27
C ASP A 220 -11.10 -6.81 -0.92
N ALA A 221 -10.92 -7.80 -0.05
CA ALA A 221 -10.22 -7.69 1.24
C ALA A 221 -8.71 -7.96 1.11
N TYR A 222 -8.06 -7.35 0.12
CA TYR A 222 -6.63 -7.57 -0.13
C TYR A 222 -5.74 -6.68 0.76
N GLY A 223 -4.65 -7.27 1.26
CA GLY A 223 -3.52 -6.57 1.83
C GLY A 223 -2.40 -6.37 0.80
N GLU A 224 -1.55 -5.37 1.02
CA GLU A 224 -0.42 -5.05 0.15
C GLU A 224 0.87 -4.82 0.95
N VAL A 225 1.99 -5.32 0.44
CA VAL A 225 3.33 -5.08 0.99
C VAL A 225 4.29 -4.72 -0.14
N THR A 226 5.03 -3.61 0.00
CA THR A 226 6.10 -3.21 -0.92
C THR A 226 7.46 -3.51 -0.30
N LEU A 227 8.40 -4.01 -1.10
CA LEU A 227 9.71 -4.51 -0.66
C LEU A 227 10.82 -3.95 -1.54
N GLY A 228 12.05 -3.95 -1.01
CA GLY A 228 13.24 -3.54 -1.72
C GLY A 228 13.67 -4.53 -2.82
N PRO A 229 14.62 -4.12 -3.68
CA PRO A 229 15.05 -4.91 -4.84
C PRO A 229 15.79 -6.21 -4.46
N ASP A 230 16.41 -6.25 -3.28
CA ASP A 230 17.16 -7.40 -2.77
C ASP A 230 16.31 -8.34 -1.89
N ASP A 231 15.07 -7.95 -1.57
CA ASP A 231 14.17 -8.73 -0.75
C ASP A 231 13.57 -9.91 -1.55
N THR A 232 13.74 -11.12 -1.04
CA THR A 232 13.21 -12.35 -1.67
C THR A 232 12.31 -13.15 -0.73
N SER A 233 11.89 -12.53 0.37
CA SER A 233 10.95 -13.10 1.32
C SER A 233 10.13 -12.02 1.99
N VAL A 234 8.91 -12.36 2.43
CA VAL A 234 8.03 -11.48 3.19
C VAL A 234 7.34 -12.26 4.30
N LEU A 235 7.11 -11.61 5.44
CA LEU A 235 6.27 -12.13 6.50
C LEU A 235 4.91 -11.44 6.41
N LEU A 236 3.89 -12.19 5.98
CA LEU A 236 2.50 -11.77 6.03
C LEU A 236 1.99 -11.98 7.46
N ARG A 237 1.33 -10.98 8.04
CA ARG A 237 0.83 -10.98 9.43
C ARG A 237 -0.67 -10.76 9.46
N ASP A 238 -1.26 -10.92 10.64
CA ASP A 238 -2.67 -10.67 10.91
C ASP A 238 -3.62 -11.48 10.00
N LEU A 239 -3.17 -12.68 9.60
CA LEU A 239 -3.95 -13.59 8.78
C LEU A 239 -4.93 -14.38 9.65
N ARG A 240 -6.07 -14.73 9.08
CA ARG A 240 -7.04 -15.65 9.72
C ARG A 240 -6.49 -17.08 9.74
N PRO A 241 -6.52 -17.81 10.86
CA PRO A 241 -6.17 -19.23 10.94
C PRO A 241 -7.06 -20.12 10.09
N GLY A 242 -6.51 -21.24 9.62
CA GLY A 242 -7.23 -22.25 8.81
C GLY A 242 -7.84 -21.70 7.51
N THR A 243 -7.36 -20.55 7.03
CA THR A 243 -7.96 -19.82 5.91
C THR A 243 -7.03 -19.89 4.71
N ALA A 244 -7.57 -20.22 3.54
CA ALA A 244 -6.83 -20.17 2.29
C ALA A 244 -6.69 -18.71 1.81
N TYR A 245 -5.49 -18.33 1.41
CA TYR A 245 -5.11 -17.02 0.87
C TYR A 245 -4.52 -17.18 -0.53
N SER A 246 -5.00 -16.35 -1.46
CA SER A 246 -4.31 -16.08 -2.72
C SER A 246 -3.22 -15.05 -2.47
N VAL A 247 -1.97 -15.38 -2.81
CA VAL A 247 -0.80 -14.51 -2.65
C VAL A 247 -0.16 -14.29 -4.02
N ASN A 248 -0.03 -13.02 -4.43
CA ASN A 248 0.44 -12.60 -5.73
C ASN A 248 1.66 -11.69 -5.57
N VAL A 249 2.81 -12.11 -6.10
CA VAL A 249 4.07 -11.34 -6.04
C VAL A 249 4.40 -10.76 -7.40
N HIS A 250 4.60 -9.45 -7.45
CA HIS A 250 4.98 -8.68 -8.62
C HIS A 250 6.39 -8.12 -8.43
N ALA A 251 7.20 -8.11 -9.49
CA ALA A 251 8.45 -7.36 -9.52
C ALA A 251 8.17 -5.93 -10.00
N GLU A 252 8.66 -4.92 -9.26
CA GLU A 252 8.57 -3.51 -9.61
C GLU A 252 9.77 -3.05 -10.44
N MET A 253 9.53 -2.15 -11.40
CA MET A 253 10.53 -1.74 -12.39
C MET A 253 11.06 -0.32 -12.16
N GLN A 254 12.34 -0.13 -12.46
CA GLN A 254 12.97 1.19 -12.50
C GLN A 254 12.38 2.02 -13.66
N GLY A 255 11.51 2.98 -13.34
CA GLY A 255 10.77 3.79 -14.32
C GLY A 255 9.25 3.59 -14.31
N GLY A 256 8.73 2.75 -13.42
CA GLY A 256 7.30 2.50 -13.22
C GLY A 256 6.80 1.29 -14.01
N GLY A 257 6.04 0.40 -13.36
CA GLY A 257 5.46 -0.82 -13.94
C GLY A 257 5.70 -2.07 -13.08
N GLU A 258 4.88 -3.10 -13.30
CA GLU A 258 4.90 -4.37 -12.56
C GLU A 258 5.02 -5.57 -13.52
N SER A 259 5.67 -6.65 -13.10
CA SER A 259 5.66 -7.93 -13.82
C SER A 259 4.29 -8.62 -13.76
N ALA A 260 4.13 -9.69 -14.54
CA ALA A 260 3.07 -10.67 -14.27
C ALA A 260 3.14 -11.14 -12.80
N ALA A 261 2.00 -11.51 -12.22
CA ALA A 261 1.95 -12.05 -10.87
C ALA A 261 2.59 -13.44 -10.84
N LEU A 262 3.41 -13.68 -9.82
CA LEU A 262 3.74 -15.01 -9.36
C LEU A 262 2.74 -15.37 -8.27
N GLU A 263 1.82 -16.28 -8.59
CA GLU A 263 0.67 -16.61 -7.74
C GLU A 263 0.92 -17.87 -6.92
N ALA A 264 0.41 -17.91 -5.70
CA ALA A 264 0.30 -19.10 -4.88
C ALA A 264 -1.01 -19.08 -4.09
N LEU A 265 -1.62 -20.25 -3.93
CA LEU A 265 -2.69 -20.47 -2.97
C LEU A 265 -2.09 -21.16 -1.76
N VAL A 266 -2.17 -20.53 -0.59
CA VAL A 266 -1.58 -20.99 0.65
C VAL A 266 -2.61 -20.96 1.76
N THR A 267 -2.59 -21.95 2.65
CA THR A 267 -3.52 -22.00 3.79
C THR A 267 -2.71 -21.73 5.05
N THR A 268 -3.20 -20.84 5.92
CA THR A 268 -2.65 -20.70 7.27
C THR A 268 -2.94 -21.94 8.08
N SER A 269 -2.04 -22.30 8.99
CA SER A 269 -2.33 -23.42 9.88
C SER A 269 -3.54 -23.09 10.76
N GLU A 270 -4.19 -24.13 11.27
CA GLU A 270 -5.09 -23.91 12.41
C GLU A 270 -4.25 -23.77 13.68
N TYR A 271 -4.80 -23.12 14.70
CA TYR A 271 -4.22 -23.28 16.03
C TYR A 271 -4.25 -24.76 16.38
N GLU A 272 -3.11 -25.30 16.83
CA GLU A 272 -3.12 -26.63 17.42
C GLU A 272 -4.18 -26.66 18.51
N ALA A 273 -5.08 -27.64 18.43
CA ALA A 273 -6.05 -27.86 19.47
C ALA A 273 -5.27 -28.14 20.75
N VAL A 274 -5.24 -27.16 21.66
CA VAL A 274 -4.78 -27.38 23.02
C VAL A 274 -5.69 -28.48 23.56
N THR A 275 -5.17 -29.71 23.60
CA THR A 275 -5.78 -30.76 24.41
C THR A 275 -5.86 -30.16 25.79
N ALA A 276 -7.08 -30.00 26.29
CA ALA A 276 -7.34 -29.34 27.56
C ALA A 276 -6.58 -30.05 28.68
N GLN A 277 -5.35 -29.62 28.95
CA GLN A 277 -4.74 -29.84 30.23
C GLN A 277 -5.42 -28.85 31.15
N THR A 278 -6.45 -29.34 31.83
CA THR A 278 -7.03 -28.67 32.99
C THR A 278 -5.86 -28.26 33.89
N PRO A 279 -5.61 -26.96 34.14
CA PRO A 279 -4.64 -26.57 35.15
C PRO A 279 -5.08 -27.22 36.46
N THR A 280 -4.27 -28.14 36.99
CA THR A 280 -4.57 -28.86 38.24
C THR A 280 -4.31 -27.99 39.48
N GLY A 281 -3.76 -26.78 39.29
CA GLY A 281 -3.62 -25.79 40.35
C GLY A 281 -4.93 -25.04 40.59
N ARG A 282 -5.56 -25.27 41.74
CA ARG A 282 -6.62 -24.37 42.25
C ARG A 282 -5.96 -23.07 42.72
N PHE A 283 -6.46 -21.93 42.24
CA PHE A 283 -6.17 -20.66 42.88
C PHE A 283 -6.81 -20.67 44.27
N GLU A 284 -6.01 -20.51 45.32
CA GLU A 284 -6.50 -20.38 46.69
C GLU A 284 -6.27 -18.96 47.19
N CYS A 285 -7.34 -18.33 47.68
CA CYS A 285 -7.25 -17.02 48.31
C CYS A 285 -6.78 -17.22 49.76
N SER A 286 -5.56 -16.78 50.06
CA SER A 286 -4.94 -16.95 51.38
C SER A 286 -5.28 -15.85 52.39
N SER A 287 -6.10 -14.85 52.00
CA SER A 287 -6.46 -13.72 52.85
C SER A 287 -7.92 -13.28 52.64
N GLN A 288 -8.52 -12.66 53.65
CA GLN A 288 -9.89 -12.10 53.58
C GLN A 288 -9.91 -10.61 53.19
N ALA A 289 -8.93 -10.17 52.39
CA ALA A 289 -8.75 -8.78 52.02
C ALA A 289 -9.95 -8.24 51.22
N GLN A 290 -10.26 -6.95 51.42
CA GLN A 290 -11.21 -6.19 50.61
C GLN A 290 -10.43 -5.50 49.49
N VAL A 291 -10.73 -5.81 48.23
CA VAL A 291 -9.97 -5.33 47.08
C VAL A 291 -10.88 -5.04 45.90
N ASP A 292 -10.60 -3.94 45.21
CA ASP A 292 -11.13 -3.63 43.89
C ASP A 292 -10.14 -4.10 42.83
N LEU A 293 -10.57 -5.03 41.98
CA LEU A 293 -9.73 -5.61 40.92
C LEU A 293 -10.24 -5.14 39.56
N VAL A 294 -9.36 -4.53 38.77
CA VAL A 294 -9.62 -4.19 37.37
C VAL A 294 -8.78 -5.09 36.48
N ILE A 295 -9.44 -5.92 35.66
CA ILE A 295 -8.79 -6.84 34.73
C ILE A 295 -8.79 -6.21 33.35
N VAL A 296 -7.60 -6.06 32.75
CA VAL A 296 -7.43 -5.63 31.37
C VAL A 296 -7.06 -6.84 30.52
N LEU A 297 -7.83 -7.11 29.48
CA LEU A 297 -7.65 -8.25 28.59
C LEU A 297 -7.29 -7.81 27.18
N ASP A 298 -6.42 -8.57 26.52
CA ASP A 298 -6.27 -8.48 25.07
C ASP A 298 -7.44 -9.20 24.38
N GLY A 299 -8.19 -8.45 23.58
CA GLY A 299 -9.31 -8.92 22.77
C GLY A 299 -9.08 -8.70 21.27
N SER A 300 -7.83 -8.47 20.85
CA SER A 300 -7.44 -8.24 19.45
C SER A 300 -7.58 -9.49 18.58
N TRP A 301 -7.63 -9.31 17.25
CA TRP A 301 -7.77 -10.40 16.29
C TRP A 301 -6.67 -11.46 16.41
N SER A 302 -5.44 -11.06 16.81
CA SER A 302 -4.30 -11.96 17.01
C SER A 302 -4.44 -12.95 18.18
N ILE A 303 -5.45 -12.76 19.05
CA ILE A 303 -5.73 -13.74 20.10
C ILE A 303 -6.49 -14.93 19.50
N GLY A 304 -7.42 -14.69 18.58
CA GLY A 304 -8.28 -15.71 18.01
C GLY A 304 -9.36 -16.24 18.98
N ARG A 305 -10.47 -16.73 18.43
CA ARG A 305 -11.63 -17.21 19.22
C ARG A 305 -11.30 -18.39 20.13
N ILE A 306 -10.36 -19.24 19.73
CA ILE A 306 -9.97 -20.44 20.48
C ILE A 306 -9.15 -20.04 21.72
N ASN A 307 -8.14 -19.18 21.58
CA ASN A 307 -7.37 -18.74 22.76
C ASN A 307 -8.19 -17.82 23.66
N PHE A 308 -9.12 -17.04 23.10
CA PHE A 308 -10.06 -16.27 23.93
C PHE A 308 -10.95 -17.17 24.80
N ARG A 309 -11.29 -18.38 24.35
CA ARG A 309 -11.95 -19.39 25.20
C ARG A 309 -11.07 -19.81 26.37
N LEU A 310 -9.75 -19.94 26.18
CA LEU A 310 -8.81 -20.25 27.25
C LEU A 310 -8.70 -19.09 28.25
N VAL A 311 -8.68 -17.84 27.77
CA VAL A 311 -8.75 -16.65 28.63
C VAL A 311 -10.01 -16.67 29.51
N ARG A 312 -11.17 -17.06 28.94
CA ARG A 312 -12.41 -17.20 29.72
C ARG A 312 -12.34 -18.31 30.76
N VAL A 313 -11.75 -19.46 30.44
CA VAL A 313 -11.52 -20.55 31.40
C VAL A 313 -10.60 -20.11 32.53
N PHE A 314 -9.52 -19.40 32.20
CA PHE A 314 -8.60 -18.83 33.18
C PHE A 314 -9.31 -17.83 34.11
N LEU A 315 -10.10 -16.91 33.55
CA LEU A 315 -10.87 -15.94 34.33
C LEU A 315 -11.90 -16.61 35.23
N GLU A 316 -12.55 -17.68 34.76
CA GLU A 316 -13.48 -18.45 35.57
C GLU A 316 -12.78 -19.07 36.78
N GLN A 317 -11.61 -19.69 36.58
CA GLN A 317 -10.81 -20.27 37.66
C GLN A 317 -10.28 -19.21 38.63
N LEU A 318 -9.85 -18.05 38.12
CA LEU A 318 -9.40 -16.93 38.93
C LEU A 318 -10.53 -16.40 39.82
N VAL A 319 -11.69 -16.13 39.24
CA VAL A 319 -12.88 -15.64 39.98
C VAL A 319 -13.39 -16.69 40.98
N GLN A 320 -13.25 -17.98 40.68
CA GLN A 320 -13.58 -19.05 41.62
C GLN A 320 -12.76 -19.00 42.91
N ALA A 321 -11.57 -18.40 42.93
CA ALA A 321 -10.80 -18.23 44.16
C ALA A 321 -11.32 -17.10 45.06
N PHE A 322 -12.03 -16.11 44.49
CA PHE A 322 -12.41 -14.89 45.20
C PHE A 322 -13.74 -15.01 45.95
N ASP A 323 -13.85 -14.26 47.05
CA ASP A 323 -15.08 -14.02 47.80
C ASP A 323 -15.75 -12.73 47.28
N VAL A 324 -16.46 -12.88 46.16
CA VAL A 324 -17.07 -11.75 45.42
C VAL A 324 -18.40 -11.36 46.03
N ARG A 325 -18.41 -10.18 46.67
CA ARG A 325 -19.56 -9.56 47.33
C ARG A 325 -19.43 -8.04 47.26
N ALA A 326 -20.55 -7.33 47.37
CA ALA A 326 -20.57 -5.86 47.36
C ALA A 326 -19.67 -5.20 48.42
N ASP A 327 -19.42 -5.87 49.54
CA ASP A 327 -18.60 -5.42 50.67
C ASP A 327 -17.20 -6.07 50.73
N LYS A 328 -16.82 -6.88 49.73
CA LYS A 328 -15.55 -7.63 49.71
C LYS A 328 -14.76 -7.39 48.42
N ILE A 329 -14.68 -8.39 47.55
CA ILE A 329 -13.96 -8.28 46.28
C ILE A 329 -14.93 -7.84 45.19
N ARG A 330 -14.59 -6.76 44.51
CA ARG A 330 -15.30 -6.24 43.34
C ARG A 330 -14.41 -6.36 42.11
N VAL A 331 -14.98 -6.75 40.98
CA VAL A 331 -14.21 -7.02 39.76
C VAL A 331 -14.80 -6.24 38.59
N ALA A 332 -13.96 -5.43 37.95
CA ALA A 332 -14.25 -4.78 36.67
C ALA A 332 -13.40 -5.42 35.57
N LEU A 333 -13.88 -5.35 34.34
CA LEU A 333 -13.18 -5.94 33.20
C LEU A 333 -13.26 -5.03 31.97
N SER A 334 -12.11 -4.80 31.34
CA SER A 334 -12.00 -4.08 30.08
C SER A 334 -11.23 -4.91 29.06
N GLN A 335 -11.76 -5.01 27.85
CA GLN A 335 -11.05 -5.55 26.69
C GLN A 335 -10.33 -4.44 25.95
N TYR A 336 -9.15 -4.76 25.42
CA TYR A 336 -8.30 -3.88 24.62
C TYR A 336 -8.08 -4.52 23.24
N SER A 337 -8.24 -3.75 22.17
CA SER A 337 -7.77 -4.12 20.82
C SER A 337 -7.28 -2.87 20.08
N GLY A 338 -7.95 -2.46 18.99
CA GLY A 338 -7.70 -1.17 18.34
C GLY A 338 -8.21 0.00 19.19
N ASP A 339 -9.20 -0.27 20.04
CA ASP A 339 -9.89 0.62 20.96
C ASP A 339 -10.22 -0.13 22.27
N THR A 340 -10.51 0.60 23.35
CA THR A 340 -10.89 0.04 24.66
C THR A 340 -12.39 -0.20 24.74
N ARG A 341 -12.80 -1.33 25.34
CA ARG A 341 -14.20 -1.61 25.66
C ARG A 341 -14.33 -2.13 27.09
N THR A 342 -14.96 -1.33 27.94
CA THR A 342 -15.40 -1.79 29.26
C THR A 342 -16.53 -2.80 29.10
N GLU A 343 -16.36 -4.00 29.65
CA GLU A 343 -17.39 -5.04 29.65
C GLU A 343 -18.32 -4.88 30.85
N TRP A 344 -17.75 -4.56 32.02
CA TRP A 344 -18.50 -4.22 33.22
C TRP A 344 -17.65 -3.45 34.25
N ASP A 345 -18.31 -2.58 35.01
CA ASP A 345 -17.72 -1.82 36.11
C ASP A 345 -17.76 -2.61 37.45
N LEU A 346 -17.01 -2.13 38.44
CA LEU A 346 -16.84 -2.78 39.76
C LEU A 346 -18.15 -3.12 40.48
N ASN A 347 -19.21 -2.33 40.28
CA ASN A 347 -20.49 -2.50 40.99
C ASN A 347 -21.54 -3.27 40.16
N THR A 348 -21.18 -3.80 38.99
CA THR A 348 -22.12 -4.45 38.06
C THR A 348 -22.51 -5.84 38.53
N HIS A 349 -21.53 -6.66 38.92
CA HIS A 349 -21.75 -8.04 39.38
C HIS A 349 -21.39 -8.17 40.85
N THR A 350 -22.38 -7.93 41.72
CA THR A 350 -22.22 -7.90 43.18
C THR A 350 -22.21 -9.28 43.85
N THR A 351 -22.39 -10.36 43.08
CA THR A 351 -22.33 -11.75 43.57
C THR A 351 -21.42 -12.59 42.70
N LYS A 352 -20.75 -13.58 43.33
CA LYS A 352 -19.88 -14.54 42.63
C LYS A 352 -20.57 -15.27 41.49
N ALA A 353 -21.81 -15.72 41.68
CA ALA A 353 -22.58 -16.40 40.64
C ALA A 353 -22.83 -15.51 39.43
N ALA A 354 -23.22 -14.24 39.64
CA ALA A 354 -23.45 -13.30 38.54
C ALA A 354 -22.16 -13.00 37.77
N LEU A 355 -21.03 -12.84 38.48
CA LEU A 355 -19.74 -12.58 37.84
C LEU A 355 -19.22 -13.79 37.06
N LEU A 356 -19.36 -15.01 37.59
CA LEU A 356 -18.99 -16.23 36.87
C LEU A 356 -19.80 -16.39 35.57
N GLU A 357 -21.09 -16.06 35.60
CA GLU A 357 -21.92 -16.12 34.40
C GLU A 357 -21.49 -15.06 33.37
N ALA A 358 -21.19 -13.84 33.80
CA ALA A 358 -20.66 -12.79 32.93
C ALA A 358 -19.34 -13.20 32.26
N VAL A 359 -18.43 -13.85 32.99
CA VAL A 359 -17.19 -14.42 32.44
C VAL A 359 -17.47 -15.55 31.45
N ARG A 360 -18.46 -16.41 31.71
CA ARG A 360 -18.92 -17.47 30.80
C ARG A 360 -19.74 -16.97 29.61
N SER A 361 -20.19 -15.73 29.60
CA SER A 361 -20.85 -15.13 28.43
C SER A 361 -19.98 -14.09 27.73
N LEU A 362 -18.76 -13.86 28.23
CA LEU A 362 -17.88 -12.80 27.74
C LEU A 362 -17.69 -12.89 26.21
N PRO A 363 -18.09 -11.86 25.44
CA PRO A 363 -17.97 -11.86 23.99
C PRO A 363 -16.55 -11.51 23.57
N TYR A 364 -16.02 -12.24 22.59
CA TYR A 364 -14.74 -11.91 21.95
C TYR A 364 -14.87 -10.59 21.18
N LYS A 365 -14.09 -9.56 21.55
CA LYS A 365 -14.16 -8.21 20.96
C LYS A 365 -13.69 -8.18 19.51
N GLY A 366 -12.49 -8.71 19.22
CA GLY A 366 -11.80 -8.50 17.95
C GLY A 366 -11.35 -7.06 17.71
N GLY A 367 -10.63 -6.82 16.61
CA GLY A 367 -10.06 -5.55 16.19
C GLY A 367 -8.54 -5.63 16.01
N ASN A 368 -7.94 -4.59 15.44
CA ASN A 368 -6.49 -4.53 15.22
C ASN A 368 -5.68 -4.68 16.52
N THR A 369 -4.48 -5.24 16.42
CA THR A 369 -3.56 -5.41 17.55
C THR A 369 -2.72 -4.15 17.72
N ASN A 370 -3.25 -3.15 18.43
CA ASN A 370 -2.54 -1.91 18.82
C ASN A 370 -2.22 -1.90 20.32
N THR A 371 -1.73 -3.03 20.84
CA THR A 371 -1.37 -3.17 22.25
C THR A 371 0.05 -2.63 22.47
N GLY A 372 0.20 -1.30 22.40
CA GLY A 372 1.44 -0.59 22.74
C GLY A 372 2.40 -0.36 21.57
#